data_AF-A0A264VZB6-F1
#
_entry.id   AF-A0A264VZB6-F1
#
_cell.length_a   1.000
_cell.length_b   1.000
_cell.length_c   1.000
_cell.angle_alpha   90.00
_cell.angle_beta   90.00
_cell.angle_gamma   90.00
#
_symmetry.space_group_name_H-M   'P 1'
#
loop_
_entity.id
_entity.type
_entity.pdbx_description
1 polymer ?
#
loop_
_entity_poly.entity_id
_entity_poly.type
_entity_poly.pdbx_seq_one_letter_code
_entity_poly.pdbx_strand_id
1 'polypeptide(L)'
;AKPVMEELCREVDEAVQLIMRDGNEAIYVEKIEGTQTVRLYTAIGRRSPLYAGACARSILSFLPREEIETYIKQTELISIGSGT
;
A
#
# COMPACT_ATOMS: atom_id res chain seq x y z
N ALA A 1 10.42 5.27 11.83
CA ALA A 1 9.05 5.51 11.31
C ALA A 1 8.00 5.45 12.43
N LYS A 2 8.04 4.45 13.31
CA LYS A 2 6.98 4.19 14.30
C LYS A 2 6.49 5.40 15.14
N PRO A 3 7.33 6.26 15.74
CA PRO A 3 6.83 7.40 16.53
C PRO A 3 5.99 8.39 15.72
N VAL A 4 6.38 8.64 14.47
CA VAL A 4 5.65 9.54 13.55
C VAL A 4 4.31 8.92 13.12
N MET A 5 4.30 7.60 12.90
CA MET A 5 3.07 6.88 12.55
C MET A 5 2.08 6.83 13.72
N GLU A 6 2.56 6.67 14.95
CA GLU A 6 1.72 6.71 16.16
C GLU A 6 1.13 8.10 16.38
N GLU A 7 1.91 9.16 16.16
CA GLU A 7 1.41 10.54 16.22
C GLU A 7 0.34 10.78 15.16
N LEU A 8 0.61 10.45 13.90
CA LEU A 8 -0.37 10.59 12.82
C LEU A 8 -1.64 9.78 13.10
N CYS A 9 -1.52 8.54 13.59
CA CYS A 9 -2.66 7.70 13.92
C CYS A 9 -3.54 8.33 15.02
N ARG A 10 -2.93 8.96 16.03
CA ARG A 10 -3.67 9.71 17.06
C ARG A 10 -4.36 10.96 16.50
N GLU A 11 -3.77 11.63 15.51
CA GLU A 11 -4.35 12.83 14.90
C GLU A 11 -5.53 12.52 14.00
N VAL A 12 -5.45 11.44 13.21
CA VAL A 12 -6.47 11.08 12.21
C VAL A 12 -7.52 10.09 12.74
N ASP A 13 -7.26 9.46 13.89
CA ASP A 13 -8.05 8.36 14.48
C ASP A 13 -8.34 7.20 13.52
N GLU A 14 -7.51 7.05 12.49
CA GLU A 14 -7.62 5.98 11.49
C GLU A 14 -6.33 5.15 11.46
N ALA A 15 -6.42 3.94 10.92
CA ALA A 15 -5.26 3.07 10.81
C ALA A 15 -4.22 3.64 9.83
N VAL A 16 -2.95 3.68 10.27
CA VAL A 16 -1.81 4.15 9.49
C VAL A 16 -0.95 2.98 9.05
N GLN A 17 -0.57 2.94 7.79
CA GLN A 17 0.19 1.85 7.19
C GLN A 17 1.45 2.39 6.51
N LEU A 18 2.54 1.65 6.65
CA LEU A 18 3.76 1.87 5.89
C LEU A 18 3.97 0.71 4.93
N ILE A 19 4.20 1.05 3.67
CA ILE A 19 4.53 0.10 2.62
C ILE A 19 5.86 0.47 1.97
N MET A 20 6.55 -0.53 1.42
CA MET A 20 7.76 -0.35 0.64
C MET A 20 7.68 -1.14 -0.67
N ARG A 21 8.33 -0.65 -1.72
CA ARG A 21 8.46 -1.39 -2.98
C ARG A 21 9.52 -2.47 -2.85
N ASP A 22 9.20 -3.67 -3.31
CA ASP A 22 10.13 -4.77 -3.54
C ASP A 22 9.91 -5.30 -4.97
N GLY A 23 10.77 -4.87 -5.90
CA GLY A 23 10.60 -5.13 -7.32
C GLY A 23 9.26 -4.59 -7.87
N ASN A 24 8.41 -5.51 -8.33
CA ASN A 24 7.09 -5.23 -8.92
C ASN A 24 5.93 -5.36 -7.92
N GLU A 25 6.24 -5.44 -6.62
CA GLU A 25 5.25 -5.56 -5.56
C GLU A 25 5.48 -4.51 -4.46
N ALA A 26 4.44 -4.24 -3.69
CA ALA A 26 4.49 -3.51 -2.43
C ALA A 26 4.39 -4.49 -1.26
N ILE A 27 5.23 -4.29 -0.25
CA ILE A 27 5.23 -5.03 1.00
C ILE A 27 4.76 -4.11 2.12
N TYR A 28 3.81 -4.57 2.92
CA TYR A 28 3.38 -3.90 4.15
C TYR A 28 4.41 -4.16 5.25
N VAL A 29 5.04 -3.11 5.76
CA VAL A 29 6.15 -3.26 6.71
C VAL A 29 5.78 -2.82 8.12
N GLU A 30 4.82 -1.91 8.26
CA GLU A 30 4.31 -1.48 9.56
C GLU A 30 2.82 -1.12 9.43
N LYS A 31 2.06 -1.38 10.50
CA LYS A 31 0.66 -1.00 10.62
C LYS A 31 0.40 -0.56 12.06
N ILE A 32 -0.12 0.64 12.23
CA ILE A 32 -0.65 1.13 13.49
C ILE A 32 -2.17 1.16 13.34
N GLU A 33 -2.89 0.50 14.25
CA GLU A 33 -4.35 0.47 14.24
C GLU A 33 -4.88 1.63 15.09
N GLY A 34 -5.83 2.38 14.52
CA GLY A 34 -6.58 3.42 15.25
C GLY A 34 -7.65 2.82 16.14
N THR A 35 -8.48 3.67 16.75
CA THR A 35 -9.57 3.20 17.62
C THR A 35 -10.81 2.75 16.83
N GLN A 36 -10.88 3.08 15.55
CA GLN A 36 -11.98 2.74 14.66
C GLN A 36 -11.97 1.25 14.25
N THR A 37 -13.15 0.64 14.25
CA THR A 37 -13.38 -0.81 14.00
C THR A 37 -13.20 -1.20 12.52
N VAL A 38 -12.62 -0.37 11.67
CA VAL A 38 -12.39 -0.71 10.27
C VAL A 38 -11.29 -1.77 10.19
N ARG A 39 -11.71 -3.03 10.09
CA ARG A 39 -10.79 -4.16 9.87
C ARG A 39 -10.21 -4.11 8.46
N LEU A 40 -9.06 -3.45 8.34
CA LEU A 40 -8.26 -3.51 7.13
C LEU A 40 -7.67 -4.92 6.98
N TYR A 41 -7.87 -5.52 5.80
CA TYR A 41 -7.35 -6.84 5.43
C TYR A 41 -5.81 -6.86 5.24
N THR A 42 -5.15 -5.72 5.47
CA THR A 42 -3.70 -5.56 5.39
C THR A 42 -3.03 -6.09 6.66
N ALA A 43 -1.93 -6.80 6.47
CA ALA A 43 -1.11 -7.37 7.53
C ALA A 43 0.37 -7.11 7.22
N ILE A 44 1.19 -6.95 8.26
CA ILE A 44 2.64 -6.82 8.11
C ILE A 44 3.19 -8.07 7.42
N GLY A 45 4.09 -7.89 6.45
CA GLY A 45 4.67 -8.93 5.60
C GLY A 45 3.81 -9.30 4.38
N ARG A 46 2.56 -8.83 4.30
CA ARG A 46 1.71 -9.05 3.12
C ARG A 46 2.30 -8.37 1.90
N ARG A 47 2.18 -9.02 0.74
CA ARG A 47 2.57 -8.48 -0.56
C ARG A 47 1.32 -8.10 -1.37
N SER A 48 1.44 -7.08 -2.20
CA SER A 48 0.40 -6.61 -3.11
C SER A 48 1.02 -6.14 -4.42
N PRO A 49 0.39 -6.37 -5.58
CA PRO A 49 0.82 -5.71 -6.81
C PRO A 49 0.83 -4.20 -6.68
N LEU A 50 1.76 -3.52 -7.36
CA LEU A 50 1.84 -2.05 -7.37
C LEU A 50 0.59 -1.37 -7.96
N TYR A 51 -0.16 -2.05 -8.83
CA TYR A 51 -1.44 -1.52 -9.34
C TYR A 51 -2.59 -1.59 -8.33
N ALA A 52 -2.43 -2.31 -7.21
CA ALA A 52 -3.51 -2.67 -6.32
C ALA A 52 -3.43 -1.91 -4.97
N GLY A 53 -4.42 -1.06 -4.72
CA GLY A 53 -4.50 -0.22 -3.52
C GLY A 53 -3.97 1.19 -3.73
N ALA A 54 -4.41 2.13 -2.88
CA ALA A 54 -4.01 3.53 -2.99
C ALA A 54 -2.49 3.70 -2.79
N CYS A 55 -1.94 3.20 -1.69
CA CYS A 55 -0.52 3.36 -1.38
C CYS A 55 0.40 2.77 -2.46
N ALA A 56 0.09 1.57 -2.96
CA ALA A 56 0.91 0.91 -3.97
C ALA A 56 0.88 1.67 -5.31
N ARG A 57 -0.31 2.18 -5.70
CA ARG A 57 -0.44 3.05 -6.88
C ARG A 57 0.27 4.37 -6.71
N SER A 58 0.28 4.94 -5.51
CA SER A 58 1.09 6.12 -5.21
C SER A 58 2.56 5.84 -5.50
N ILE A 59 3.13 4.74 -5.02
CA ILE A 59 4.52 4.37 -5.38
C ILE A 59 4.69 4.28 -6.90
N LEU A 60 3.81 3.54 -7.58
CA LEU A 60 3.89 3.35 -9.03
C LEU A 60 3.86 4.67 -9.81
N SER A 61 3.03 5.63 -9.37
CA SER A 61 2.87 6.93 -10.06
C SER A 61 4.09 7.84 -10.01
N PHE A 62 5.02 7.61 -9.08
CA PHE A 62 6.26 8.39 -8.95
C PHE A 62 7.48 7.69 -9.58
N LEU A 63 7.32 6.50 -10.15
CA LEU A 63 8.41 5.83 -10.88
C LEU A 63 8.70 6.53 -12.22
N PRO A 64 9.92 6.38 -12.77
CA PRO A 64 10.22 6.80 -14.13
C PRO A 64 9.23 6.17 -15.12
N ARG A 65 8.86 6.94 -16.15
CA ARG A 65 7.89 6.49 -17.17
C ARG A 65 8.25 5.13 -17.78
N GLU A 66 9.52 4.90 -18.06
CA GLU A 66 10.02 3.64 -18.62
C GLU A 66 9.78 2.44 -17.68
N GLU A 67 9.95 2.64 -16.36
CA GLU A 67 9.66 1.61 -15.36
C GLU A 67 8.16 1.32 -15.26
N ILE A 68 7.31 2.36 -15.33
CA ILE A 68 5.86 2.20 -15.34
C ILE A 68 5.43 1.40 -16.57
N GLU A 69 5.93 1.76 -17.76
CA GLU A 69 5.61 1.05 -19.00
C GLU A 69 6.11 -0.41 -18.97
N THR A 70 7.29 -0.65 -18.40
CA THR A 70 7.82 -2.00 -18.20
C THR A 70 6.94 -2.81 -17.24
N TYR A 71 6.56 -2.21 -16.11
CA TYR A 71 5.67 -2.83 -15.13
C TYR A 71 4.32 -3.23 -15.76
N ILE A 72 3.69 -2.33 -16.51
CA ILE A 72 2.40 -2.58 -17.18
C ILE A 72 2.52 -3.70 -18.22
N LYS A 73 3.63 -3.78 -18.96
CA LYS A 73 3.85 -4.85 -19.96
C LYS A 73 4.09 -6.22 -19.32
N GLN A 74 4.71 -6.25 -18.14
CA GLN A 74 5.11 -7.49 -17.48
C GLN A 74 4.10 -8.01 -16.45
N THR A 75 3.12 -7.19 -16.07
CA THR A 75 2.15 -7.52 -15.02
C THR A 75 0.78 -7.76 -15.61
N GLU A 76 0.20 -8.93 -15.31
CA GLU A 76 -1.21 -9.18 -15.61
C GLU A 76 -2.11 -8.38 -14.64
N LEU A 77 -2.99 -7.54 -15.18
CA LEU A 77 -3.87 -6.67 -14.39
C LEU A 77 -5.17 -7.40 -14.06
N ILE A 78 -5.15 -8.17 -12.97
CA ILE A 78 -6.31 -8.90 -12.47
C ILE A 78 -7.14 -8.01 -11.54
N SER A 79 -8.46 -8.01 -11.68
CA SER A 79 -9.35 -7.31 -10.75
C SER A 79 -9.26 -7.91 -9.35
N ILE A 80 -8.81 -7.13 -8.36
CA ILE A 80 -8.62 -7.58 -6.96
C ILE A 80 -9.80 -7.19 -6.07
N GLY A 81 -10.51 -6.11 -6.40
CA GLY A 81 -11.75 -5.74 -5.73
C GLY A 81 -12.95 -6.40 -6.41
N SER A 82 -13.79 -7.09 -5.65
CA SER A 82 -15.20 -7.20 -5.99
C SER A 82 -15.80 -5.80 -5.78
N GLY A 83 -16.39 -5.22 -6.82
CA GLY A 83 -16.84 -3.81 -6.83
C GLY A 83 -17.43 -3.34 -5.50
N THR A 84 -16.89 -2.24 -4.99
CA THR A 84 -17.61 -1.35 -4.08
C THR A 84 -18.79 -0.74 -4.77
#